data_AF-A0A961CPL7-F1
#
_entry.id   AF-A0A961CPL7-F1
#
_cell.length_a   1.000
_cell.length_b   1.000
_cell.length_c   1.000
_cell.angle_alpha   90.00
_cell.angle_beta   90.00
_cell.angle_gamma   90.00
#
_symmetry.space_group_name_H-M   'P 1'
#
loop_
_entity.id
_entity.type
_entity.pdbx_description
1 polymer ?
#
loop_
_entity_poly.entity_id
_entity_poly.type
_entity_poly.pdbx_seq_one_letter_code
_entity_poly.pdbx_strand_id
1 'polypeptide(L)'
;MGAWGPGIFSDDLAADIRGDYRELLEDQVPDDEATGRILAAYRHLDSDEVHVLWLALAAVQASLGRLDDEIKARALSVIDRGEGLEPWQEAGPQGLARREAALSKLRTQLTGPQPARRQVRRPWRHVTDLQPGDLLARVASNGDTCLLRVARIDDQRVGAAPVIELLDWKGQALPKDRQLRRLRPRYRDDGPHRPMTYRVARLRKKDPDWHDAGFERVAQGLQQQGDDALPPWSYCGWSQLGDEVDRLVGPPKAAQ
;
A
#
# COMPACT_ATOMS: atom_id res chain seq x y z
N MET A 1 4.63 -15.85 -4.14
CA MET A 1 5.03 -17.09 -3.43
C MET A 1 4.55 -16.92 -2.02
N GLY A 2 3.58 -17.74 -1.61
CA GLY A 2 3.00 -17.69 -0.27
C GLY A 2 3.98 -18.12 0.80
N ALA A 3 3.83 -17.58 2.01
CA ALA A 3 4.62 -17.99 3.16
C ALA A 3 3.95 -19.21 3.79
N TRP A 4 4.28 -20.42 3.35
CA TRP A 4 3.83 -21.65 4.00
C TRP A 4 4.88 -22.20 4.96
N GLY A 5 4.50 -22.43 6.22
CA GLY A 5 5.38 -22.89 7.28
C GLY A 5 4.63 -23.20 8.59
N PRO A 6 5.30 -23.80 9.58
CA PRO A 6 4.63 -24.40 10.75
C PRO A 6 4.11 -23.36 11.77
N GLY A 7 4.52 -22.10 11.68
CA GLY A 7 4.05 -21.04 12.56
C GLY A 7 2.58 -20.65 12.33
N ILE A 8 1.94 -20.04 13.32
CA ILE A 8 0.52 -19.61 13.19
C ILE A 8 0.31 -18.66 12.01
N PHE A 9 1.21 -17.68 11.83
CA PHE A 9 1.17 -16.71 10.73
C PHE A 9 2.15 -17.06 9.58
N SER A 10 2.59 -18.32 9.52
CA SER A 10 3.31 -18.87 8.37
C SER A 10 2.33 -19.56 7.43
N ASP A 11 1.21 -18.89 7.21
CA ASP A 11 0.11 -19.30 6.36
C ASP A 11 -0.48 -17.98 5.83
N ASP A 12 -0.73 -17.89 4.52
CA ASP A 12 -1.15 -16.64 3.87
C ASP A 12 -2.51 -16.19 4.41
N LEU A 13 -3.47 -17.11 4.57
CA LEU A 13 -4.78 -16.82 5.14
C LEU A 13 -4.65 -16.31 6.58
N ALA A 14 -3.82 -16.95 7.40
CA ALA A 14 -3.56 -16.46 8.76
C ALA A 14 -2.90 -15.07 8.79
N ALA A 15 -1.98 -14.80 7.86
CA ALA A 15 -1.31 -13.51 7.74
C ALA A 15 -2.31 -12.41 7.34
N ASP A 16 -3.23 -12.71 6.43
CA ASP A 16 -4.30 -11.82 5.99
C ASP A 16 -5.27 -11.51 7.12
N ILE A 17 -5.77 -12.52 7.84
CA ILE A 17 -6.66 -12.33 9.01
C ILE A 17 -6.02 -11.40 10.04
N ARG A 18 -4.72 -11.58 10.31
CA ARG A 18 -3.97 -10.70 11.21
C ARG A 18 -3.87 -9.29 10.67
N GLY A 19 -3.62 -9.14 9.37
CA GLY A 19 -3.55 -7.85 8.68
C GLY A 19 -4.87 -7.11 8.83
N ASP A 20 -5.96 -7.70 8.35
CA ASP A 20 -7.30 -7.15 8.35
C ASP A 20 -7.77 -6.78 9.76
N TYR A 21 -7.56 -7.66 10.75
CA TYR A 21 -7.93 -7.34 12.13
C TYR A 21 -7.15 -6.13 12.66
N ARG A 22 -5.85 -6.04 12.36
CA ARG A 22 -5.03 -4.90 12.77
C ARG A 22 -5.45 -3.62 12.07
N GLU A 23 -5.82 -3.68 10.79
CA GLU A 23 -6.29 -2.50 10.05
C GLU A 23 -7.54 -1.89 10.69
N LEU A 24 -8.49 -2.73 11.12
CA LEU A 24 -9.67 -2.29 11.87
C LEU A 24 -9.28 -1.57 13.18
N LEU A 25 -8.29 -2.10 13.90
CA LEU A 25 -7.81 -1.47 15.14
C LEU A 25 -7.06 -0.17 14.91
N GLU A 26 -6.31 -0.06 13.81
CA GLU A 26 -5.65 1.17 13.39
C GLU A 26 -6.66 2.28 13.08
N ASP A 27 -7.85 1.89 12.57
CA ASP A 27 -8.99 2.78 12.30
C ASP A 27 -9.90 2.98 13.52
N GLN A 28 -9.46 2.53 14.71
CA GLN A 28 -10.15 2.67 15.99
C GLN A 28 -11.53 2.01 16.05
N VAL A 29 -11.76 0.97 15.25
CA VAL A 29 -12.96 0.14 15.36
C VAL A 29 -12.99 -0.54 16.74
N PRO A 30 -14.13 -0.53 17.46
CA PRO A 30 -14.29 -1.24 18.74
C PRO A 30 -13.96 -2.73 18.65
N ASP A 31 -13.52 -3.34 19.76
CA ASP A 31 -12.98 -4.71 19.74
C ASP A 31 -14.01 -5.77 19.32
N ASP A 32 -15.26 -5.63 19.79
CA ASP A 32 -16.39 -6.50 19.47
C ASP A 32 -16.79 -6.36 17.99
N GLU A 33 -16.89 -5.14 17.50
CA GLU A 33 -17.18 -4.86 16.10
C GLU A 33 -16.06 -5.35 15.18
N ALA A 34 -14.80 -5.13 15.54
CA ALA A 34 -13.65 -5.61 14.76
C ALA A 34 -13.64 -7.14 14.67
N THR A 35 -13.95 -7.83 15.77
CA THR A 35 -14.08 -9.29 15.81
C THR A 35 -15.23 -9.75 14.90
N GLY A 36 -16.42 -9.14 15.03
CA GLY A 36 -17.58 -9.46 14.20
C GLY A 36 -17.33 -9.24 12.69
N ARG A 37 -16.63 -8.17 12.32
CA ARG A 37 -16.27 -7.88 10.93
C ARG A 37 -15.31 -8.94 10.35
N ILE A 38 -14.33 -9.40 11.12
CA ILE A 38 -13.43 -10.50 10.69
C ILE A 38 -14.22 -11.80 10.53
N LEU A 39 -15.05 -12.17 11.50
CA LEU A 39 -15.89 -13.37 11.37
C LEU A 39 -16.81 -13.31 10.15
N ALA A 40 -17.37 -12.14 9.85
CA ALA A 40 -18.20 -11.93 8.67
C ALA A 40 -17.41 -11.99 7.35
N ALA A 41 -16.20 -11.42 7.31
CA ALA A 41 -15.35 -11.42 6.11
C ALA A 41 -14.90 -12.85 5.74
N TYR A 42 -14.55 -13.66 6.74
CA TYR A 42 -14.02 -15.02 6.55
C TYR A 42 -15.09 -16.12 6.73
N ARG A 43 -16.38 -15.78 6.73
CA ARG A 43 -17.50 -16.74 6.84
C ARG A 43 -17.58 -17.76 5.70
N HIS A 44 -16.84 -17.52 4.62
CA HIS A 44 -16.83 -18.33 3.41
C HIS A 44 -15.85 -19.50 3.50
N LEU A 45 -14.96 -19.51 4.51
CA LEU A 45 -14.05 -20.62 4.77
C LEU A 45 -14.85 -21.88 5.12
N ASP A 46 -14.41 -23.01 4.58
CA ASP A 46 -15.01 -24.32 4.84
C ASP A 46 -14.45 -24.96 6.12
N SER A 47 -14.86 -26.20 6.40
CA SER A 47 -14.39 -26.95 7.58
C SER A 47 -12.88 -27.16 7.61
N ASP A 48 -12.25 -27.19 6.45
CA ASP A 48 -10.85 -27.56 6.31
C ASP A 48 -9.96 -26.33 6.53
N GLU A 49 -10.47 -25.12 6.32
CA GLU A 49 -9.73 -23.87 6.51
C GLU A 49 -10.15 -23.07 7.77
N VAL A 50 -11.36 -23.28 8.29
CA VAL A 50 -11.90 -22.47 9.41
C VAL A 50 -11.04 -22.54 10.68
N HIS A 51 -10.28 -23.62 10.87
CA HIS A 51 -9.34 -23.75 11.99
C HIS A 51 -8.26 -22.64 11.95
N VAL A 52 -7.83 -22.20 10.76
CA VAL A 52 -6.86 -21.11 10.56
C VAL A 52 -7.42 -19.80 11.08
N LEU A 53 -8.71 -19.51 10.83
CA LEU A 53 -9.40 -18.32 11.31
C LEU A 53 -9.33 -18.20 12.84
N TRP A 54 -9.74 -19.26 13.54
CA TRP A 54 -9.78 -19.25 15.00
C TRP A 54 -8.38 -19.09 15.60
N LEU A 55 -7.39 -19.83 15.08
CA LEU A 55 -6.02 -19.76 15.58
C LEU A 55 -5.38 -18.40 15.34
N ALA A 56 -5.53 -17.84 14.13
CA ALA A 56 -4.96 -16.56 13.75
C ALA A 56 -5.60 -15.39 14.52
N LEU A 57 -6.93 -15.37 14.61
CA LEU A 57 -7.67 -14.32 15.30
C LEU A 57 -7.38 -14.34 16.81
N ALA A 58 -7.38 -15.51 17.44
CA ALA A 58 -7.02 -15.64 18.86
C ALA A 58 -5.57 -15.21 19.11
N ALA A 59 -4.63 -15.62 18.25
CA ALA A 59 -3.23 -15.26 18.38
C ALA A 59 -3.00 -13.74 18.30
N VAL A 60 -3.62 -13.06 17.34
CA VAL A 60 -3.47 -11.60 17.20
C VAL A 60 -4.14 -10.86 18.36
N GLN A 61 -5.34 -11.23 18.77
CA GLN A 61 -6.04 -10.58 19.90
C GLN A 61 -5.26 -10.76 21.21
N ALA A 62 -4.78 -11.97 21.50
CA ALA A 62 -3.99 -12.25 22.70
C ALA A 62 -2.67 -11.46 22.70
N SER A 63 -2.02 -11.31 21.55
CA SER A 63 -0.78 -10.53 21.44
C SER A 63 -0.96 -9.03 21.70
N LEU A 64 -2.20 -8.55 21.56
CA LEU A 64 -2.60 -7.16 21.74
C LEU A 64 -3.31 -6.88 23.08
N GLY A 65 -3.48 -7.90 23.92
CA GLY A 65 -4.10 -7.80 25.25
C GLY A 65 -5.60 -7.54 25.20
N ARG A 66 -6.29 -8.19 24.25
CA ARG A 66 -7.73 -8.01 23.98
C ARG A 66 -8.41 -9.30 23.50
N LEU A 67 -7.90 -10.45 23.94
CA LEU A 67 -8.47 -11.76 23.60
C LEU A 67 -9.89 -11.87 24.14
N ASP A 68 -10.82 -12.11 23.22
CA ASP A 68 -12.21 -12.41 23.51
C ASP A 68 -12.37 -13.88 23.98
N ASP A 69 -13.31 -14.11 24.90
CA ASP A 69 -13.50 -15.40 25.55
C ASP A 69 -14.09 -16.46 24.59
N GLU A 70 -14.97 -16.08 23.67
CA GLU A 70 -15.52 -17.00 22.67
C GLU A 70 -14.43 -17.38 21.66
N ILE A 71 -13.67 -16.40 21.17
CA ILE A 71 -12.54 -16.62 20.27
C ILE A 71 -11.49 -17.54 20.92
N LYS A 72 -11.17 -17.30 22.20
CA LYS A 72 -10.30 -18.16 23.00
C LYS A 72 -10.82 -19.60 23.06
N ALA A 73 -12.08 -19.79 23.40
CA ALA A 73 -12.68 -21.12 23.54
C ALA A 73 -12.63 -21.90 22.21
N ARG A 74 -12.95 -21.25 21.09
CA ARG A 74 -12.88 -21.84 19.75
C ARG A 74 -11.47 -22.24 19.36
N ALA A 75 -10.49 -21.36 19.55
CA ALA A 75 -9.09 -21.66 19.24
C ALA A 75 -8.54 -22.81 20.10
N LEU A 76 -8.89 -22.86 21.40
CA LEU A 76 -8.51 -23.99 22.25
C LEU A 76 -9.14 -25.30 21.79
N SER A 77 -10.41 -25.29 21.38
CA SER A 77 -11.08 -26.46 20.80
C SER A 77 -10.37 -26.97 19.54
N VAL A 78 -9.95 -26.08 18.65
CA VAL A 78 -9.15 -26.43 17.46
C VAL A 78 -7.86 -27.13 17.87
N ILE A 79 -7.13 -26.58 18.84
CA ILE A 79 -5.86 -27.18 19.33
C ILE A 79 -6.11 -28.54 19.98
N ASP A 80 -7.18 -28.68 20.79
CA ASP A 80 -7.50 -29.93 21.50
C ASP A 80 -7.92 -31.05 20.55
N ARG A 81 -8.57 -30.72 19.43
CA ARG A 81 -9.00 -31.68 18.41
C ARG A 81 -7.93 -31.98 17.37
N GLY A 82 -6.87 -31.17 17.30
CA GLY A 82 -5.82 -31.31 16.31
C GLY A 82 -6.27 -30.95 14.89
N GLU A 83 -7.30 -30.11 14.73
CA GLU A 83 -7.83 -29.73 13.42
C GLU A 83 -6.72 -29.02 12.59
N GLY A 84 -6.49 -29.50 11.36
CA GLY A 84 -5.49 -28.95 10.45
C GLY A 84 -4.06 -29.47 10.67
N LEU A 85 -3.89 -30.57 11.41
CA LEU A 85 -2.60 -31.25 11.57
C LEU A 85 -2.32 -32.26 10.45
N GLU A 86 -3.35 -32.71 9.73
CA GLU A 86 -3.26 -33.74 8.68
C GLU A 86 -2.19 -33.41 7.62
N PRO A 87 -2.14 -32.19 7.04
CA PRO A 87 -1.09 -31.86 6.06
C PRO A 87 0.33 -31.91 6.65
N TRP A 88 0.47 -31.65 7.95
CA TRP A 88 1.76 -31.69 8.64
C TRP A 88 2.20 -33.11 8.96
N GLN A 89 1.26 -34.02 9.21
CA GLN A 89 1.53 -35.45 9.34
C GLN A 89 2.05 -36.02 8.02
N GLU A 90 1.44 -35.62 6.90
CA GLU A 90 1.86 -36.02 5.55
C GLU A 90 3.22 -35.46 5.15
N ALA A 91 3.51 -34.20 5.51
CA ALA A 91 4.80 -33.55 5.25
C ALA A 91 5.98 -34.15 6.03
N GLY A 92 5.70 -34.96 7.05
CA GLY A 92 6.67 -35.72 7.82
C GLY A 92 6.92 -35.19 9.25
N PRO A 93 7.64 -35.98 10.07
CA PRO A 93 7.68 -35.80 11.53
C PRO A 93 8.28 -34.46 11.98
N GLN A 94 9.22 -33.90 11.20
CA GLN A 94 9.82 -32.61 11.53
C GLN A 94 8.82 -31.44 11.35
N GLY A 95 8.00 -31.48 10.30
CA GLY A 95 6.98 -30.46 10.05
C GLY A 95 5.89 -30.49 11.12
N LEU A 96 5.39 -31.69 11.40
CA LEU A 96 4.42 -31.94 12.47
C LEU A 96 4.92 -31.44 13.83
N ALA A 97 6.11 -31.86 14.26
CA ALA A 97 6.66 -31.45 15.56
C ALA A 97 6.80 -29.92 15.68
N ARG A 98 7.16 -29.22 14.59
CA ARG A 98 7.22 -27.75 14.58
C ARG A 98 5.82 -27.12 14.67
N ARG A 99 4.82 -27.69 14.00
CA ARG A 99 3.44 -27.20 14.07
C ARG A 99 2.86 -27.41 15.47
N GLU A 100 3.02 -28.58 16.05
CA GLU A 100 2.60 -28.88 17.42
C GLU A 100 3.26 -27.94 18.43
N ALA A 101 4.57 -27.67 18.28
CA ALA A 101 5.26 -26.68 19.11
C ALA A 101 4.67 -25.27 18.97
N ALA A 102 4.28 -24.86 17.75
CA ALA A 102 3.62 -23.58 17.52
C ALA A 102 2.23 -23.52 18.18
N LEU A 103 1.43 -24.60 18.10
CA LEU A 103 0.12 -24.70 18.76
C LEU A 103 0.25 -24.73 20.28
N SER A 104 1.23 -25.44 20.84
CA SER A 104 1.51 -25.48 22.28
C SER A 104 1.90 -24.09 22.82
N LYS A 105 2.72 -23.36 22.06
CA LYS A 105 3.05 -21.97 22.37
C LYS A 105 1.81 -21.08 22.33
N LEU A 106 0.96 -21.23 21.31
CA LEU A 106 -0.30 -20.49 21.23
C LEU A 106 -1.21 -20.83 22.42
N ARG A 107 -1.41 -22.11 22.75
CA ARG A 107 -2.20 -22.53 23.93
C ARG A 107 -1.72 -21.84 25.19
N THR A 108 -0.41 -21.84 25.44
CA THR A 108 0.20 -21.17 26.60
C THR A 108 -0.11 -19.67 26.62
N GLN A 109 -0.07 -19.02 25.46
CA GLN A 109 -0.43 -17.61 25.32
C GLN A 109 -1.92 -17.35 25.59
N LEU A 110 -2.82 -18.23 25.14
CA LEU A 110 -4.27 -18.09 25.32
C LEU A 110 -4.72 -18.37 26.76
N THR A 111 -4.06 -19.28 27.46
CA THR A 111 -4.40 -19.65 28.85
C THR A 111 -3.66 -18.84 29.90
N GLY A 112 -2.55 -18.20 29.54
CA GLY A 112 -1.78 -17.33 30.41
C GLY A 112 -2.42 -15.96 30.66
N PRO A 113 -1.81 -15.13 31.52
CA PRO A 113 -2.25 -13.75 31.73
C PRO A 113 -2.12 -12.95 30.42
N GLN A 114 -3.13 -12.13 30.12
CA GLN A 114 -3.07 -11.26 28.95
C GLN A 114 -2.06 -10.12 29.17
N PRO A 115 -1.29 -9.74 28.14
CA PRO A 115 -0.46 -8.54 28.21
C PRO A 115 -1.34 -7.29 28.35
N ALA A 116 -0.75 -6.19 28.81
CA ALA A 116 -1.43 -4.90 28.81
C ALA A 116 -1.93 -4.53 27.40
N ARG A 117 -3.15 -3.98 27.32
CA ARG A 117 -3.79 -3.62 26.06
C ARG A 117 -2.90 -2.66 25.27
N ARG A 118 -2.53 -3.06 24.05
CA ARG A 118 -1.65 -2.27 23.17
C ARG A 118 -2.48 -1.40 22.25
N GLN A 119 -2.17 -0.11 22.19
CA GLN A 119 -2.72 0.77 21.15
C GLN A 119 -2.11 0.39 19.79
N VAL A 120 -2.95 0.05 18.83
CA VAL A 120 -2.52 -0.15 17.44
C VAL A 120 -2.70 1.18 16.73
N ARG A 121 -1.62 1.76 16.24
CA ARG A 121 -1.64 3.04 15.54
C ARG A 121 -1.43 2.81 14.06
N ARG A 122 -2.20 3.52 13.25
CA ARG A 122 -2.00 3.55 11.80
C ARG A 122 -0.55 3.88 11.47
N PRO A 123 0.10 3.14 10.55
CA PRO A 123 1.41 3.51 10.04
C PRO A 123 1.41 4.93 9.48
N TRP A 124 2.59 5.56 9.45
CA TRP A 124 2.72 6.83 8.76
C TRP A 124 2.39 6.65 7.27
N ARG A 125 1.62 7.58 6.72
CA ARG A 125 1.34 7.70 5.30
C ARG A 125 1.64 9.11 4.83
N HIS A 126 2.12 9.24 3.60
CA HIS A 126 2.27 10.55 2.99
C HIS A 126 0.92 11.07 2.51
N VAL A 127 0.66 12.36 2.73
CA VAL A 127 -0.45 13.08 2.12
C VAL A 127 0.17 14.25 1.38
N THR A 128 0.11 14.22 0.05
CA THR A 128 0.60 15.34 -0.75
C THR A 128 -0.22 16.60 -0.47
N ASP A 129 0.43 17.76 -0.55
CA ASP A 129 -0.21 19.08 -0.52
C ASP A 129 -0.70 19.54 -1.91
N LEU A 130 -0.38 18.79 -2.97
CA LEU A 130 -0.83 19.07 -4.33
C LEU A 130 -2.33 18.81 -4.51
N GLN A 131 -2.93 19.53 -5.45
CA GLN A 131 -4.35 19.42 -5.78
C GLN A 131 -4.55 19.07 -7.26
N PRO A 132 -5.68 18.43 -7.63
CA PRO A 132 -6.06 18.26 -9.03
C PRO A 132 -6.05 19.60 -9.77
N GLY A 133 -5.38 19.64 -10.93
CA GLY A 133 -5.17 20.85 -11.72
C GLY A 133 -3.97 21.70 -11.32
N ASP A 134 -3.19 21.33 -10.29
CA ASP A 134 -1.88 21.94 -10.05
C ASP A 134 -0.94 21.64 -11.22
N LEU A 135 -0.16 22.64 -11.62
CA LEU A 135 0.86 22.55 -12.65
C LEU A 135 2.24 22.72 -12.03
N LEU A 136 3.07 21.71 -12.25
CA LEU A 136 4.45 21.67 -11.84
C LEU A 136 5.37 21.96 -13.03
N ALA A 137 6.41 22.73 -12.78
CA ALA A 137 7.51 22.94 -13.71
C ALA A 137 8.79 22.35 -13.09
N ARG A 138 9.66 21.79 -13.93
CA ARG A 138 11.03 21.44 -13.54
C ARG A 138 11.96 21.80 -14.67
N VAL A 139 13.05 22.49 -14.35
CA VAL A 139 14.12 22.75 -15.31
C VAL A 139 14.97 21.50 -15.42
N ALA A 140 15.07 20.95 -16.63
CA ALA A 140 15.90 19.79 -16.91
C ALA A 140 17.38 20.18 -17.00
N SER A 141 18.26 19.18 -16.96
CA SER A 141 19.72 19.36 -17.03
C SER A 141 20.21 20.11 -18.28
N ASN A 142 19.43 20.11 -19.38
CA ASN A 142 19.73 20.85 -20.61
C ASN A 142 19.19 22.30 -20.62
N GLY A 143 18.52 22.74 -19.55
CA GLY A 143 17.92 24.06 -19.40
C GLY A 143 16.49 24.19 -19.92
N ASP A 144 15.94 23.17 -20.57
CA ASP A 144 14.53 23.17 -20.99
C ASP A 144 13.61 22.96 -19.78
N THR A 145 12.46 23.63 -19.81
CA THR A 145 11.43 23.45 -18.78
C THR A 145 10.49 22.33 -19.20
N CYS A 146 10.26 21.38 -18.30
CA CYS A 146 9.23 20.38 -18.43
C CYS A 146 8.01 20.74 -17.57
N LEU A 147 6.82 20.54 -18.12
CA LEU A 147 5.56 20.87 -17.47
C LEU A 147 4.76 19.60 -17.19
N LEU A 148 4.31 19.45 -15.95
CA LEU A 148 3.58 18.29 -15.49
C LEU A 148 2.31 18.75 -14.79
N ARG A 149 1.17 18.14 -15.11
CA ARG A 149 -0.11 18.50 -14.52
C ARG A 149 -0.61 17.39 -13.61
N VAL A 150 -1.05 17.76 -12.42
CA VAL A 150 -1.74 16.84 -11.52
C VAL A 150 -3.15 16.62 -12.06
N ALA A 151 -3.43 15.43 -12.57
CA ALA A 151 -4.76 15.08 -13.04
C ALA A 151 -5.70 14.83 -11.86
N ARG A 152 -5.28 14.01 -10.89
CA ARG A 152 -6.05 13.72 -9.68
C ARG A 152 -5.16 13.29 -8.52
N ILE A 153 -5.77 13.08 -7.34
CA ILE A 153 -5.13 12.47 -6.18
C ILE A 153 -5.75 11.11 -5.91
N ASP A 154 -4.94 10.06 -5.89
CA ASP A 154 -5.34 8.73 -5.43
C ASP A 154 -5.14 8.67 -3.90
N ASP A 155 -6.19 8.95 -3.11
CA ASP A 155 -6.19 8.78 -1.65
C ASP A 155 -6.49 7.33 -1.28
N GLN A 156 -5.45 6.64 -0.82
CA GLN A 156 -5.52 5.25 -0.37
C GLN A 156 -5.06 5.12 1.08
N ARG A 157 -5.28 3.94 1.66
CA ARG A 157 -4.85 3.63 3.04
C ARG A 157 -3.38 3.98 3.30
N VAL A 158 -2.53 3.69 2.32
CA VAL A 158 -1.06 3.84 2.39
C VAL A 158 -0.54 5.23 2.00
N GLY A 159 -1.40 6.13 1.52
CA GLY A 159 -1.05 7.52 1.20
C GLY A 159 -1.96 8.16 0.16
N ALA A 160 -1.90 9.48 0.10
CA ALA A 160 -2.54 10.28 -0.94
C ALA A 160 -1.47 10.73 -1.95
N ALA A 161 -1.45 10.08 -3.11
CA ALA A 161 -0.44 10.24 -4.13
C ALA A 161 -1.03 10.91 -5.37
N PRO A 162 -0.36 11.92 -5.95
CA PRO A 162 -0.81 12.54 -7.18
C PRO A 162 -0.62 11.58 -8.37
N VAL A 163 -1.61 11.60 -9.26
CA VAL A 163 -1.50 11.08 -10.62
C VAL A 163 -1.23 12.25 -11.54
N ILE A 164 -0.07 12.21 -12.18
CA ILE A 164 0.52 13.33 -12.90
C ILE A 164 0.73 12.94 -14.35
N GLU A 165 0.40 13.84 -15.27
CA GLU A 165 0.71 13.70 -16.69
C GLU A 165 1.79 14.69 -17.11
N LEU A 166 2.68 14.25 -17.99
CA LEU A 166 3.63 15.13 -18.66
C LEU A 166 2.92 15.85 -19.81
N LEU A 167 3.17 17.15 -19.97
CA LEU A 167 2.60 17.95 -21.06
C LEU A 167 3.61 18.12 -22.20
N ASP A 168 3.11 18.19 -23.43
CA ASP A 168 3.90 18.43 -24.64
C ASP A 168 4.28 19.90 -24.75
N TRP A 169 5.33 20.27 -24.02
CA TRP A 169 5.94 21.61 -24.03
C TRP A 169 7.42 21.52 -24.39
N LYS A 170 7.88 22.46 -25.22
CA LYS A 170 9.28 22.63 -25.60
C LYS A 170 9.68 24.09 -25.45
N GLY A 171 10.50 24.39 -24.47
CA GLY A 171 11.03 25.72 -24.25
C GLY A 171 11.61 25.91 -22.86
N GLN A 172 12.53 26.86 -22.74
CA GLN A 172 13.18 27.19 -21.47
C GLN A 172 12.29 28.03 -20.55
N ALA A 173 11.45 28.91 -21.11
CA ALA A 173 10.52 29.75 -20.35
C ALA A 173 9.13 29.09 -20.20
N LEU A 174 8.36 29.53 -19.20
CA LEU A 174 6.96 29.13 -19.08
C LEU A 174 6.12 29.70 -20.24
N PRO A 175 5.19 28.93 -20.83
CA PRO A 175 4.25 29.47 -21.80
C PRO A 175 3.25 30.39 -21.12
N LYS A 176 2.65 31.30 -21.89
CA LYS A 176 1.60 32.20 -21.39
C LYS A 176 0.36 31.42 -20.96
N ASP A 177 -0.40 31.93 -19.99
CA ASP A 177 -1.63 31.31 -19.44
C ASP A 177 -2.59 30.71 -20.48
N ARG A 178 -2.85 31.43 -21.57
CA ARG A 178 -3.75 30.96 -22.64
C ARG A 178 -3.23 29.70 -23.32
N GLN A 179 -1.91 29.57 -23.45
CA GLN A 179 -1.26 28.41 -24.05
C GLN A 179 -1.19 27.26 -23.05
N LEU A 180 -0.95 27.53 -21.76
CA LEU A 180 -0.97 26.52 -20.69
C LEU A 180 -2.26 25.70 -20.69
N ARG A 181 -3.41 26.36 -20.78
CA ARG A 181 -4.74 25.71 -20.82
C ARG A 181 -4.99 24.83 -22.06
N ARG A 182 -4.11 24.91 -23.07
CA ARG A 182 -4.25 24.21 -24.35
C ARG A 182 -3.14 23.18 -24.58
N LEU A 183 -2.19 23.07 -23.67
CA LEU A 183 -1.15 22.05 -23.76
C LEU A 183 -1.78 20.67 -23.74
N ARG A 184 -1.29 19.81 -24.63
CA ARG A 184 -1.74 18.42 -24.74
C ARG A 184 -0.83 17.53 -23.89
N PRO A 185 -1.31 16.35 -23.47
CA PRO A 185 -0.45 15.36 -22.86
C PRO A 185 0.68 14.95 -23.82
N ARG A 186 1.87 14.73 -23.28
CA ARG A 186 2.98 14.10 -23.98
C ARG A 186 2.68 12.60 -24.09
N TYR A 187 2.87 12.04 -25.27
CA TYR A 187 2.74 10.60 -25.52
C TYR A 187 4.12 9.97 -25.61
N ARG A 188 4.21 8.67 -25.29
CA ARG A 188 5.45 7.92 -25.48
C ARG A 188 5.82 7.88 -26.96
N ASP A 189 7.11 8.05 -27.22
CA ASP A 189 7.68 7.87 -28.55
C ASP A 189 7.97 6.38 -28.85
N ASP A 190 8.06 5.55 -27.79
CA ASP A 190 8.36 4.11 -27.86
C ASP A 190 7.23 3.23 -27.27
N GLY A 191 7.01 2.06 -27.89
CA GLY A 191 6.01 1.08 -27.43
C GLY A 191 4.55 1.50 -27.72
N PRO A 192 3.59 1.06 -26.90
CA PRO A 192 2.17 1.38 -27.10
C PRO A 192 1.91 2.88 -27.03
N HIS A 193 1.17 3.41 -28.00
CA HIS A 193 0.80 4.83 -28.05
C HIS A 193 -0.12 5.20 -26.88
N ARG A 194 0.44 5.80 -25.83
CA ARG A 194 -0.28 6.17 -24.61
C ARG A 194 0.33 7.43 -23.99
N PRO A 195 -0.46 8.22 -23.25
CA PRO A 195 0.05 9.39 -22.56
C PRO A 195 1.08 8.98 -21.49
N MET A 196 2.03 9.86 -21.23
CA MET A 196 3.03 9.67 -20.19
C MET A 196 2.46 10.11 -18.84
N THR A 197 1.93 9.15 -18.10
CA THR A 197 1.27 9.34 -16.81
C THR A 197 1.95 8.55 -15.71
N TYR A 198 2.04 9.16 -14.53
CA TYR A 198 2.76 8.65 -13.38
C TYR A 198 1.90 8.75 -12.13
N ARG A 199 1.85 7.70 -11.31
CA ARG A 199 1.45 7.81 -9.91
C ARG A 199 2.73 7.97 -9.09
N VAL A 200 2.87 9.12 -8.46
CA VAL A 200 4.12 9.51 -7.80
C VAL A 200 3.94 9.44 -6.30
N ALA A 201 4.62 8.50 -5.64
CA ALA A 201 4.43 8.26 -4.22
C ALA A 201 5.71 8.54 -3.42
N ARG A 202 5.53 9.13 -2.24
CA ARG A 202 6.56 9.22 -1.21
C ARG A 202 6.31 8.11 -0.20
N LEU A 203 7.15 7.07 -0.24
CA LEU A 203 6.93 5.83 0.51
C LEU A 203 7.42 5.92 1.95
N ARG A 204 8.47 6.71 2.22
CA ARG A 204 9.07 6.90 3.55
C ARG A 204 9.22 8.38 3.87
N LYS A 205 9.21 8.73 5.15
CA LYS A 205 9.43 10.11 5.63
C LYS A 205 10.72 10.75 5.10
N LYS A 206 11.76 9.96 4.87
CA LYS A 206 13.05 10.45 4.38
C LYS A 206 13.14 10.56 2.86
N ASP A 207 12.16 9.99 2.15
CA ASP A 207 12.16 10.07 0.70
C ASP A 207 11.81 11.52 0.29
N PRO A 208 12.44 12.05 -0.76
CA PRO A 208 12.22 13.42 -1.20
C PRO A 208 10.79 13.66 -1.67
N ASP A 209 10.28 14.86 -1.41
CA ASP A 209 9.03 15.32 -2.00
C ASP A 209 9.27 16.06 -3.33
N TRP A 210 8.19 16.53 -3.97
CA TRP A 210 8.27 17.21 -5.27
C TRP A 210 9.21 18.42 -5.26
N HIS A 211 9.17 19.24 -4.21
CA HIS A 211 10.07 20.40 -4.10
C HIS A 211 11.53 19.98 -3.96
N ASP A 212 11.81 18.87 -3.25
CA ASP A 212 13.18 18.34 -3.08
C ASP A 212 13.72 17.76 -4.39
N ALA A 213 12.83 17.29 -5.26
CA ALA A 213 13.17 16.80 -6.60
C ALA A 213 13.27 17.92 -7.66
N GLY A 214 13.17 19.18 -7.25
CA GLY A 214 13.33 20.35 -8.11
C GLY A 214 12.09 20.72 -8.92
N PHE A 215 10.91 20.21 -8.54
CA PHE A 215 9.65 20.67 -9.12
C PHE A 215 9.16 21.93 -8.39
N GLU A 216 8.60 22.87 -9.15
CA GLU A 216 7.99 24.09 -8.66
C GLU A 216 6.53 24.17 -9.11
N ARG A 217 5.61 24.54 -8.21
CA ARG A 217 4.22 24.77 -8.60
C ARG A 217 4.08 26.15 -9.24
N VAL A 218 3.70 26.17 -10.52
CA VAL A 218 3.67 27.38 -11.35
C VAL A 218 2.25 27.85 -11.74
N ALA A 219 1.25 26.97 -11.65
CA ALA A 219 -0.16 27.33 -11.83
C ALA A 219 -1.08 26.35 -11.10
N GLN A 220 -2.36 26.71 -10.98
CA GLN A 220 -3.40 25.91 -10.32
C GLN A 220 -4.72 26.01 -11.09
N GLY A 221 -5.66 25.11 -10.80
CA GLY A 221 -7.01 25.15 -11.38
C GLY A 221 -7.06 24.82 -12.88
N LEU A 222 -6.16 23.93 -13.32
CA LEU A 222 -6.08 23.43 -14.70
C LEU A 222 -6.69 22.03 -14.85
N GLN A 223 -7.79 21.72 -14.13
CA GLN A 223 -8.50 20.45 -14.32
C GLN A 223 -9.01 20.31 -15.76
N GLN A 224 -9.03 19.07 -16.25
CA GLN A 224 -9.54 18.71 -17.56
C GLN A 224 -10.62 17.62 -17.45
N GLN A 225 -11.47 17.54 -18.47
CA GLN A 225 -12.49 16.50 -18.53
C GLN A 225 -11.82 15.12 -18.69
N GLY A 226 -12.16 14.19 -17.80
CA GLY A 226 -11.64 12.80 -17.85
C GLY A 226 -10.46 12.53 -16.92
N ASP A 227 -9.99 13.52 -16.16
CA ASP A 227 -8.87 13.39 -15.20
C ASP A 227 -9.07 12.25 -14.19
N ASP A 228 -10.29 12.10 -13.68
CA ASP A 228 -10.65 11.09 -12.70
C ASP A 228 -10.41 9.65 -13.22
N ALA A 229 -10.50 9.45 -14.55
CA ALA A 229 -10.35 8.16 -15.19
C ALA A 229 -8.95 7.93 -15.80
N LEU A 230 -8.02 8.87 -15.69
CA LEU A 230 -6.72 8.81 -16.36
C LEU A 230 -5.83 7.67 -15.78
N PRO A 231 -5.50 6.61 -16.53
CA PRO A 231 -4.72 5.51 -15.97
C PRO A 231 -3.28 5.94 -15.68
N PRO A 232 -2.70 5.67 -14.49
CA PRO A 232 -1.28 5.87 -14.23
C PRO A 232 -0.48 4.70 -14.84
N TRP A 233 0.21 4.95 -15.94
CA TRP A 233 0.97 3.91 -16.65
C TRP A 233 2.32 3.58 -16.02
N SER A 234 2.78 4.40 -15.07
CA SER A 234 4.03 4.23 -14.35
C SER A 234 3.87 4.61 -12.87
N TYR A 235 4.64 3.96 -12.00
CA TYR A 235 4.63 4.17 -10.56
C TYR A 235 6.07 4.43 -10.11
N CYS A 236 6.32 5.56 -9.48
CA CYS A 236 7.68 5.97 -9.09
C CYS A 236 7.69 6.93 -7.91
N GLY A 237 8.88 7.22 -7.38
CA GLY A 237 9.11 8.33 -6.45
C GLY A 237 9.48 9.63 -7.17
N TRP A 238 9.48 10.76 -6.46
CA TRP A 238 9.74 12.09 -7.03
C TRP A 238 11.12 12.21 -7.69
N SER A 239 12.19 11.69 -7.08
CA SER A 239 13.52 11.71 -7.72
C SER A 239 13.56 10.93 -9.02
N GLN A 240 12.94 9.75 -9.04
CA GLN A 240 12.87 8.92 -10.26
C GLN A 240 12.09 9.61 -11.37
N LEU A 241 11.03 10.36 -11.02
CA LEU A 241 10.32 11.19 -11.99
C LEU A 241 11.22 12.31 -12.53
N GLY A 242 12.02 12.94 -11.66
CA GLY A 242 13.02 13.93 -12.08
C GLY A 242 14.03 13.35 -13.08
N ASP A 243 14.58 12.18 -12.78
CA ASP A 243 15.53 11.47 -13.66
C ASP A 243 14.88 11.10 -15.02
N GLU A 244 13.62 10.67 -14.99
CA GLU A 244 12.85 10.34 -16.20
C GLU A 244 12.60 11.58 -17.05
N VAL A 245 12.23 12.70 -16.42
CA VAL A 245 12.08 13.99 -17.08
C VAL A 245 13.40 14.38 -17.76
N ASP A 246 14.53 14.32 -17.05
CA ASP A 246 15.85 14.63 -17.63
C ASP A 246 16.21 13.74 -18.82
N ARG A 247 15.85 12.45 -18.76
CA ARG A 247 16.07 11.51 -19.87
C ARG A 247 15.28 11.90 -21.13
N LEU A 248 14.04 12.39 -20.97
CA LEU A 248 13.16 12.70 -22.11
C LEU A 248 13.60 13.93 -22.90
N VAL A 249 14.25 14.90 -22.24
CA VAL A 249 14.70 16.13 -22.89
C VAL A 249 16.07 16.00 -23.56
N GLY A 250 16.81 14.93 -23.23
CA GLY A 250 18.13 14.63 -23.80
C GLY A 250 19.25 15.54 -23.26
N PRO A 251 20.51 15.27 -23.62
CA PRO A 251 21.66 16.03 -23.13
C PRO A 251 21.61 17.51 -23.56
N PRO A 252 22.33 18.41 -22.84
CA PRO A 252 22.47 19.81 -23.25
C PRO A 252 22.90 19.92 -24.71
N LYS A 253 22.23 20.80 -25.46
CA LYS A 253 22.69 21.16 -26.81
C LYS A 253 24.10 21.76 -26.65
N ALA A 254 25.10 21.14 -27.29
CA ALA A 254 26.45 21.70 -27.31
C ALA A 254 26.37 23.14 -27.84
N ALA A 255 26.96 24.08 -27.11
CA ALA A 255 27.07 25.46 -27.57
C ALA A 255 27.83 25.47 -28.91
N GLN A 256 27.16 25.88 -29.98
CA GLN A 256 27.78 26.21 -31.26
C GLN A 256 28.21 27.67 -31.27
#